data_AF-A0A933YGT2-F1
#
_entry.id   AF-A0A933YGT2-F1
#
_cell.length_a   1.000
_cell.length_b   1.000
_cell.length_c   1.000
_cell.angle_alpha   90.00
_cell.angle_beta   90.00
_cell.angle_gamma   90.00
#
_symmetry.space_group_name_H-M   'P 1'
#
loop_
_entity.id
_entity.type
_entity.pdbx_description
1 polymer ?
#
loop_
_entity_poly.entity_id
_entity_poly.type
_entity_poly.pdbx_seq_one_letter_code
_entity_poly.pdbx_strand_id
1 'polypeptide(L)' 'MEAPDPERQKFDRVLKKTQDLLEKNGWQMKKDDAVRTLTRELNMDEDDVRETLDKVVADPHNNVKKGTGAHEFIYYQK' A
#
# COMPACT_ATOMS: atom_id res chain seq x y z
N MET A 1 -10.37 13.58 -23.40
CA MET A 1 -9.74 12.50 -22.61
C MET A 1 -9.09 13.21 -21.44
N GLU A 2 -9.71 13.15 -20.25
CA GLU A 2 -9.06 13.64 -19.04
C GLU A 2 -7.82 12.79 -18.80
N ALA A 3 -6.66 13.45 -18.66
CA ALA A 3 -5.46 12.77 -18.24
C ALA A 3 -5.74 12.12 -16.87
N PRO A 4 -5.37 10.85 -16.66
CA PRO A 4 -5.62 10.20 -15.38
C PRO A 4 -4.94 10.99 -14.27
N ASP A 5 -5.71 11.38 -13.24
CA ASP A 5 -5.22 12.16 -12.10
C ASP A 5 -3.90 11.58 -11.57
N PRO A 6 -2.84 12.39 -11.46
CA PRO A 6 -1.53 11.91 -11.02
C PRO A 6 -1.59 11.25 -9.64
N GLU A 7 -2.49 11.72 -8.77
CA GLU A 7 -2.74 11.13 -7.45
C GLU A 7 -3.40 9.75 -7.53
N ARG A 8 -4.34 9.55 -8.47
CA ARG A 8 -4.96 8.23 -8.71
C ARG A 8 -3.93 7.24 -9.23
N GLN A 9 -3.08 7.65 -10.18
CA GLN A 9 -2.05 6.75 -10.72
C GLN A 9 -1.08 6.28 -9.64
N LYS A 10 -0.71 7.17 -8.73
CA LYS A 10 0.13 6.85 -7.57
C LYS A 10 -0.56 5.89 -6.61
N PHE A 11 -1.83 6.16 -6.30
CA PHE A 11 -2.64 5.28 -5.46
C PHE A 11 -2.71 3.87 -6.05
N ASP A 12 -3.08 3.72 -7.33
CA ASP A 12 -3.16 2.43 -8.01
C ASP A 12 -1.83 1.68 -8.02
N ARG A 13 -0.73 2.40 -8.26
CA ARG A 13 0.63 1.83 -8.22
C ARG A 13 0.98 1.28 -6.84
N VAL A 14 0.76 2.07 -5.79
CA VAL A 14 1.01 1.66 -4.40
C VAL A 14 0.10 0.50 -4.02
N LEU A 15 -1.19 0.58 -4.34
CA LEU A 15 -2.17 -0.48 -4.08
C LEU A 15 -1.73 -1.79 -4.73
N LYS A 16 -1.56 -1.80 -6.05
CA LYS A 16 -1.21 -3.01 -6.80
C LYS A 16 0.09 -3.63 -6.30
N LYS A 17 1.09 -2.80 -6.01
CA LYS A 17 2.38 -3.28 -5.54
C LYS A 17 2.30 -3.80 -4.12
N THR A 18 1.50 -3.18 -3.25
CA THR A 18 1.23 -3.65 -1.90
C THR A 18 0.51 -5.00 -1.92
N GLN A 19 -0.46 -5.17 -2.83
CA GLN A 19 -1.15 -6.45 -3.03
C GLN A 19 -0.17 -7.54 -3.47
N ASP A 20 0.63 -7.30 -4.51
CA ASP A 20 1.65 -8.24 -5.00
C ASP A 20 2.65 -8.61 -3.88
N LEU A 21 3.05 -7.64 -3.07
CA LEU A 21 3.95 -7.84 -1.94
C LEU A 21 3.30 -8.71 -0.85
N LEU A 22 2.05 -8.43 -0.50
CA LEU A 22 1.28 -9.22 0.48
C LEU A 22 1.03 -10.63 -0.03
N GLU A 23 0.62 -10.80 -1.29
CA GLU A 23 0.40 -12.12 -1.90
C GLU A 23 1.66 -12.99 -1.85
N LYS A 24 2.85 -12.39 -2.05
CA LYS A 24 4.15 -13.08 -1.97
C LYS A 24 4.59 -13.42 -0.54
N ASN A 25 4.19 -12.62 0.45
CA ASN A 25 4.66 -12.73 1.84
C ASN A 25 3.67 -13.39 2.81
N GLY A 26 2.63 -14.08 2.29
CA GLY A 26 1.65 -14.77 3.15
C GLY A 26 0.52 -13.88 3.66
N TRP A 27 0.25 -12.79 2.94
CA TRP A 27 -0.97 -11.96 3.01
C TRP A 27 -1.03 -11.04 4.22
N GLN A 28 0.08 -10.92 4.96
CA GLN A 28 0.25 -9.97 6.06
C GLN A 28 1.71 -9.54 6.16
N MET A 29 1.96 -8.26 6.45
CA MET A 29 3.30 -7.76 6.81
C MET A 29 3.24 -6.49 7.65
N LYS A 30 4.35 -6.13 8.30
CA LYS A 30 4.46 -4.84 9.01
C LYS A 30 4.35 -3.69 8.02
N LYS A 31 3.66 -2.62 8.43
CA LYS A 31 3.46 -1.43 7.60
C LYS A 31 4.80 -0.80 7.23
N ASP A 32 5.75 -0.68 8.16
CA ASP A 32 7.07 -0.11 7.86
C ASP A 32 7.89 -0.94 6.86
N ASP A 33 7.85 -2.27 6.93
CA ASP A 33 8.52 -3.14 5.95
C ASP A 33 7.88 -3.01 4.56
N ALA A 34 6.55 -2.89 4.51
CA ALA A 34 5.83 -2.60 3.27
C ALA A 34 6.27 -1.25 2.69
N VAL A 35 6.25 -0.19 3.50
CA VAL A 35 6.64 1.17 3.09
C VAL A 35 8.07 1.18 2.56
N ARG A 36 9.05 0.58 3.26
CA ARG A 36 10.44 0.51 2.79
C ARG A 36 10.57 -0.23 1.46
N THR A 37 9.85 -1.33 1.31
CA THR A 37 9.88 -2.12 0.06
C THR A 37 9.25 -1.34 -1.10
N LEU A 38 8.10 -0.73 -0.87
CA LEU A 38 7.37 0.09 -1.85
C LEU A 38 8.17 1.33 -2.24
N THR A 39 8.82 2.00 -1.29
CA THR A 39 9.72 3.15 -1.53
C THR A 39 10.82 2.76 -2.52
N ARG A 40 11.46 1.60 -2.30
CA ARG A 40 12.52 1.09 -3.17
C ARG A 40 12.00 0.65 -4.54
N GLU A 41 10.85 -0.02 -4.60
CA GLU A 41 10.34 -0.58 -5.86
C GLU A 41 9.61 0.44 -6.73
N LEU A 42 8.94 1.42 -6.12
CA LEU A 42 8.24 2.49 -6.82
C LEU A 42 9.16 3.69 -7.09
N ASN A 43 10.35 3.72 -6.47
CA ASN A 43 11.29 4.83 -6.52
C ASN A 43 10.62 6.17 -6.17
N MET A 44 9.94 6.17 -5.02
CA MET A 44 9.16 7.30 -4.49
C MET A 44 9.67 7.65 -3.09
N ASP A 45 9.36 8.86 -2.61
CA ASP A 45 9.67 9.27 -1.24
C ASP A 45 8.92 8.41 -0.20
N GLU A 46 9.60 8.11 0.91
CA GLU A 46 9.05 7.27 1.99
C GLU A 46 7.75 7.86 2.56
N ASP A 47 7.74 9.17 2.81
CA ASP A 47 6.56 9.90 3.30
C ASP A 47 5.37 9.77 2.35
N ASP A 48 5.63 9.88 1.05
CA ASP A 48 4.62 9.79 0.01
C ASP A 48 4.03 8.39 -0.12
N VAL A 49 4.88 7.37 -0.01
CA VAL A 49 4.45 5.97 0.04
C VAL A 49 3.65 5.72 1.31
N ARG A 50 4.10 6.22 2.46
CA ARG A 50 3.42 6.04 3.75
C ARG A 50 2.03 6.68 3.72
N GLU A 51 1.91 7.92 3.23
CA GLU A 51 0.62 8.62 3.08
C GLU A 51 -0.31 7.86 2.13
N THR A 52 0.21 7.45 0.96
CA THR A 52 -0.59 6.71 -0.03
C THR A 52 -1.00 5.35 0.50
N LEU A 53 -0.13 4.65 1.22
CA LEU A 53 -0.44 3.37 1.83
C LEU A 53 -1.50 3.52 2.93
N ASP A 54 -1.46 4.59 3.74
CA ASP A 54 -2.53 4.91 4.69
C ASP A 54 -3.87 5.13 3.98
N LYS A 55 -3.87 5.85 2.85
CA LYS A 55 -5.06 6.00 2.00
C LYS A 55 -5.55 4.64 1.47
N VAL A 56 -4.64 3.79 1.01
CA VAL A 56 -4.95 2.45 0.51
C VAL A 56 -5.61 1.59 1.58
N VAL A 57 -5.01 1.51 2.78
CA VAL A 57 -5.55 0.65 3.85
C VAL A 57 -6.84 1.20 4.46
N ALA A 58 -7.07 2.51 4.35
CA ALA A 58 -8.30 3.17 4.76
C ALA A 58 -9.41 3.06 3.70
N ASP A 59 -9.06 2.86 2.43
CA ASP A 59 -10.03 2.74 1.36
C ASP A 59 -10.85 1.43 1.48
N PRO A 60 -12.18 1.51 1.55
CA PRO A 60 -13.04 0.34 1.70
C PRO A 60 -13.20 -0.46 0.40
N HIS A 61 -12.86 0.13 -0.75
CA HIS A 61 -13.08 -0.47 -2.08
C HIS A 61 -11.97 -1.43 -2.53
N ASN A 62 -10.89 -1.53 -1.76
CA ASN A 62 -9.84 -2.50 -2.01
C ASN A 62 -9.67 -3.51 -0.86
N ASN A 63 -8.83 -4.50 -1.12
CA ASN A 63 -8.62 -5.67 -0.27
C ASN A 63 -7.45 -5.52 0.71
N VAL A 64 -6.66 -4.44 0.62
CA VAL A 64 -5.58 -4.18 1.56
C VAL A 64 -6.16 -3.47 2.77
N LYS A 65 -5.92 -4.01 3.97
CA LYS A 65 -6.47 -3.49 5.22
C LYS A 65 -5.37 -3.31 6.27
N LYS A 66 -5.59 -2.35 7.17
CA LYS A 66 -4.73 -2.13 8.32
C LYS A 66 -5.15 -3.08 9.44
N GLY A 67 -4.19 -3.83 9.95
CA GLY A 67 -4.33 -4.59 11.17
C GLY A 67 -4.16 -3.72 12.40
N THR A 68 -5.07 -3.87 13.37
CA THR A 68 -4.95 -3.27 14.70
C THR A 68 -4.29 -4.26 15.65
N GLY A 69 -3.08 -3.96 16.11
CA GLY A 69 -2.32 -4.75 17.09
C GLY A 69 -1.26 -3.90 17.78
N ALA A 70 -0.38 -4.55 18.55
CA ALA A 70 0.74 -3.87 19.23
C ALA A 70 1.72 -3.17 18.25
N HIS A 71 1.70 -3.58 16.98
CA HIS A 71 2.43 -2.94 15.89
C HIS A 71 1.49 -2.71 14.70
N GLU A 72 1.71 -1.66 13.93
CA GLU A 72 0.96 -1.42 12.70
C GLU A 72 1.38 -2.44 11.63
N PHE A 73 0.43 -3.28 11.22
CA PHE A 73 0.61 -4.21 10.10
C PHE A 73 -0.48 -3.98 9.05
N ILE A 74 -0.20 -4.43 7.84
CA ILE A 74 -1.15 -4.45 6.74
C ILE A 74 -1.39 -5.89 6.33
N TYR A 75 -2.60 -6.20 5.88
CA TYR A 75 -2.96 -7.54 5.42
C TYR A 75 -3.85 -7.46 4.18
N TYR A 76 -3.84 -8.52 3.38
CA TYR A 76 -4.67 -8.67 2.19
C TYR A 76 -5.87 -9.54 2.52
N GLN A 77 -7.06 -8.95 2.50
CA GLN A 77 -8.34 -9.59 2.73
C GLN A 77 -8.89 -10.10 1.40
N LYS A 78 -9.03 -11.42 1.26
CA LYS A 78 -9.53 -12.06 0.02
C LYS A 78 -11.04 -11.97 -0.13
#